data_AF-A0A1F8P6Z0-F1
#
_entry.id   AF-A0A1F8P6Z0-F1
#
_cell.length_a   1.000
_cell.length_b   1.000
_cell.length_c   1.000
_cell.angle_alpha   90.00
_cell.angle_beta   90.00
_cell.angle_gamma   90.00
#
_symmetry.space_group_name_H-M   'P 1'
#
loop_
_entity.id
_entity.type
_entity.pdbx_description
1 polymer ?
#
loop_
_entity_poly.entity_id
_entity_poly.type
_entity_poly.pdbx_seq_one_letter_code
_entity_poly.pdbx_strand_id
1 'polypeptide(L)'
;MIQQALELVEKSKICLLGTNGEGGFPYIKAMLNVKNEGLKNVWFSTNTSSRRVQRLKQDNRASVYYVDENTYQGLLLIGTIEILQDIESKKLLWTEGAEIYYPLGVTDPDYSVLCFTAKKANYYHGLTNLTFKIE
;
A
#
# COMPACT_ATOMS: atom_id res chain seq x y z
N MET A 1 4.25 12.29 -17.37
CA MET A 1 3.59 12.32 -16.04
C MET A 1 3.00 10.98 -15.64
N ILE A 2 2.04 10.37 -16.36
CA ILE A 2 1.53 9.02 -15.98
C ILE A 2 2.65 7.96 -16.00
N GLN A 3 3.47 7.96 -17.05
CA GLN A 3 4.63 7.06 -17.14
C GLN A 3 5.62 7.25 -15.97
N GLN A 4 5.89 8.49 -15.58
CA GLN A 4 6.77 8.80 -14.43
C GLN A 4 6.15 8.37 -13.10
N ALA A 5 4.81 8.41 -12.97
CA ALA A 5 4.11 7.89 -11.81
C ALA A 5 4.26 6.36 -11.71
N LEU A 6 4.14 5.65 -12.83
CA LEU A 6 4.38 4.19 -12.90
C LEU A 6 5.82 3.85 -12.51
N GLU A 7 6.80 4.52 -13.11
CA GLU A 7 8.22 4.35 -12.79
C GLU A 7 8.51 4.62 -11.31
N LEU A 8 7.84 5.61 -10.70
CA LEU A 8 7.98 5.90 -9.28
C LEU A 8 7.47 4.76 -8.40
N VAL A 9 6.32 4.15 -8.74
CA VAL A 9 5.80 2.99 -8.02
C VAL A 9 6.75 1.80 -8.16
N GLU A 10 7.23 1.51 -9.36
CA GLU A 10 8.09 0.36 -9.66
C GLU A 10 9.43 0.42 -8.93
N LYS A 11 10.09 1.59 -8.89
CA LYS A 11 11.39 1.75 -8.22
C LYS A 11 11.29 1.83 -6.69
N SER A 12 10.11 2.10 -6.15
CA SER A 12 9.92 2.34 -4.71
C SER A 12 9.81 1.04 -3.92
N LYS A 13 10.76 0.80 -3.01
CA LYS A 13 10.71 -0.33 -2.07
C LYS A 13 9.74 -0.11 -0.90
N ILE A 14 9.54 1.16 -0.53
CA ILE A 14 8.71 1.60 0.58
C ILE A 14 7.70 2.62 0.06
N CYS A 15 6.49 2.58 0.58
CA CYS A 15 5.49 3.62 0.41
C CYS A 15 4.84 3.96 1.75
N LEU A 16 4.12 5.09 1.81
CA LEU A 16 3.44 5.54 3.01
C LEU A 16 1.94 5.25 2.89
N LEU A 17 1.42 4.40 3.76
CA LEU A 17 0.00 4.11 3.86
C LEU A 17 -0.65 5.06 4.86
N GLY A 18 -1.57 5.90 4.36
CA GLY A 18 -2.47 6.75 5.13
C GLY A 18 -3.79 6.04 5.40
N THR A 19 -4.25 6.09 6.65
CA THR A 19 -5.52 5.51 7.10
C THR A 19 -6.25 6.47 8.04
N ASN A 20 -7.57 6.34 8.14
CA ASN A 20 -8.35 7.11 9.12
C ASN A 20 -8.12 6.53 10.51
N GLY A 21 -7.50 7.33 11.39
CA GLY A 21 -7.22 6.98 12.77
C GLY A 21 -8.31 7.44 13.73
N GLU A 22 -8.03 7.26 15.02
CA GLU A 22 -8.96 7.64 16.08
C GLU A 22 -9.02 9.17 16.27
N GLY A 23 -10.14 9.67 16.80
CA GLY A 23 -10.31 11.10 17.08
C GLY A 23 -10.32 12.00 15.84
N GLY A 24 -10.51 11.43 14.64
CA GLY A 24 -10.45 12.16 13.37
C GLY A 24 -9.04 12.44 12.85
N PHE A 25 -8.00 11.91 13.51
CA PHE A 25 -6.61 12.10 13.08
C PHE A 25 -6.18 11.05 12.05
N PRO A 26 -5.51 11.44 10.95
CA PRO A 26 -4.97 10.48 9.98
C PRO A 26 -3.71 9.81 10.54
N TYR A 27 -3.55 8.52 10.30
CA TYR A 27 -2.35 7.77 10.68
C TYR A 27 -1.58 7.39 9.43
N ILE A 28 -0.26 7.59 9.47
CA ILE A 28 0.66 7.26 8.38
C ILE A 28 1.61 6.16 8.87
N LYS A 29 1.86 5.16 8.02
CA LYS A 29 2.90 4.17 8.28
C LYS A 29 3.66 3.82 7.00
N ALA A 30 4.97 3.68 7.10
CA ALA A 30 5.78 3.06 6.07
C ALA A 30 5.39 1.58 5.89
N MET A 31 5.15 1.19 4.64
CA MET A 31 4.82 -0.18 4.22
C MET A 31 5.79 -0.61 3.12
N LEU A 32 6.16 -1.88 3.12
CA LEU A 32 6.92 -2.48 2.01
C LEU A 32 6.01 -2.59 0.78
N ASN A 33 6.46 -2.07 -0.36
CA ASN A 33 5.78 -2.22 -1.65
C ASN A 33 6.09 -3.60 -2.23
N VAL A 34 5.38 -4.63 -1.75
CA VAL A 34 5.70 -6.04 -2.08
C VAL A 34 5.40 -6.35 -3.54
N LYS A 35 4.23 -5.91 -4.01
CA LYS A 35 3.77 -6.08 -5.39
C LYS A 35 2.83 -4.94 -5.76
N ASN A 36 2.78 -4.60 -7.03
CA ASN A 36 1.81 -3.68 -7.59
C ASN A 36 1.43 -4.11 -9.02
N GLU A 37 0.28 -3.65 -9.47
CA GLU A 37 -0.18 -3.73 -10.86
C GLU A 37 -0.42 -2.31 -11.36
N GLY A 38 0.66 -1.72 -11.90
CA GLY A 38 0.71 -0.32 -12.26
C GLY A 38 0.30 0.57 -11.09
N LEU A 39 -0.68 1.44 -11.32
CA LEU A 39 -1.21 2.35 -10.28
C LEU A 39 -2.48 1.82 -9.61
N LYS A 40 -3.09 0.75 -10.14
CA LYS A 40 -4.42 0.31 -9.74
C LYS A 40 -4.40 -0.49 -8.46
N ASN A 41 -3.55 -1.50 -8.38
CA ASN A 41 -3.47 -2.37 -7.22
C ASN A 41 -2.08 -2.31 -6.59
N VAL A 42 -2.04 -2.23 -5.26
CA VAL A 42 -0.81 -2.30 -4.47
C VAL A 42 -1.04 -3.28 -3.33
N TRP A 43 -0.11 -4.23 -3.17
CA TRP A 43 -0.21 -5.24 -2.13
C TRP A 43 0.86 -5.07 -1.06
N PHE A 44 0.43 -5.29 0.19
CA PHE A 44 1.26 -5.22 1.37
C PHE A 44 1.12 -6.50 2.19
N SER A 45 2.19 -6.91 2.87
CA SER A 45 2.10 -7.86 3.98
C SER A 45 1.91 -7.12 5.30
N THR A 46 1.12 -7.69 6.21
CA THR A 46 0.94 -7.12 7.55
C THR A 46 0.51 -8.17 8.57
N ASN A 47 0.68 -7.84 9.86
CA ASN A 47 0.21 -8.67 10.95
C ASN A 47 -1.32 -8.61 11.09
N THR A 48 -1.98 -9.77 11.10
CA THR A 48 -3.43 -9.96 11.31
C THR A 48 -3.89 -9.33 12.63
N SER A 49 -3.10 -9.49 13.68
CA SER A 49 -3.34 -8.99 15.04
C SER A 49 -3.19 -7.48 15.19
N SER A 50 -2.72 -6.79 14.15
CA SER A 50 -2.45 -5.36 14.25
C SER A 50 -3.73 -4.56 14.49
N ARG A 51 -3.64 -3.53 15.35
CA ARG A 51 -4.71 -2.51 15.50
C ARG A 51 -5.11 -1.87 14.16
N ARG A 52 -4.28 -2.00 13.11
CA ARG A 52 -4.60 -1.54 11.76
C ARG A 52 -5.68 -2.40 11.12
N VAL A 53 -5.54 -3.72 11.14
CA VAL A 53 -6.52 -4.64 10.53
C VAL A 53 -7.92 -4.40 11.09
N GLN A 54 -8.06 -4.24 12.41
CA GLN A 54 -9.36 -3.94 13.02
C GLN A 54 -9.95 -2.60 12.57
N ARG A 55 -9.11 -1.58 12.38
CA ARG A 55 -9.55 -0.27 11.89
C ARG A 55 -9.93 -0.29 10.42
N LEU A 56 -9.17 -1.01 9.60
CA LEU A 56 -9.48 -1.19 8.18
C LEU A 56 -10.80 -1.93 7.95
N LYS A 57 -11.21 -2.80 8.89
CA LYS A 57 -12.55 -3.41 8.88
C LYS A 57 -13.68 -2.40 9.16
N GLN A 58 -13.40 -1.31 9.89
CA GLN A 58 -14.38 -0.27 10.22
C GLN A 58 -14.44 0.81 9.14
N ASP A 59 -13.28 1.23 8.65
CA ASP A 59 -13.14 2.21 7.57
C ASP A 59 -11.98 1.81 6.66
N ASN A 60 -12.32 1.36 5.46
CA ASN A 60 -11.35 0.86 4.51
C ASN A 60 -10.82 1.94 3.57
N ARG A 61 -11.20 3.21 3.75
CA ARG A 61 -10.68 4.33 2.95
C ARG A 61 -9.22 4.57 3.33
N ALA A 62 -8.37 4.64 2.32
CA ALA A 62 -6.94 4.77 2.50
C ALA A 62 -6.30 5.60 1.37
N SER A 63 -5.06 5.99 1.62
CA SER A 63 -4.20 6.57 0.59
C SER A 63 -2.82 5.93 0.62
N VAL A 64 -2.18 5.79 -0.53
CA VAL A 64 -0.79 5.35 -0.63
C VAL A 64 0.02 6.48 -1.23
N TYR A 65 1.12 6.86 -0.58
CA TYR A 65 2.01 7.91 -1.05
C TYR A 65 3.40 7.34 -1.37
N TYR A 66 3.89 7.64 -2.57
CA TYR A 66 5.25 7.36 -3.01
C TYR A 66 6.03 8.66 -3.12
N VAL A 67 7.32 8.60 -2.77
CA VAL A 67 8.22 9.76 -2.82
C VAL A 67 9.58 9.36 -3.35
N ASP A 68 10.15 10.20 -4.20
CA ASP A 68 11.58 10.21 -4.51
C ASP A 68 12.13 11.57 -4.06
N GLU A 69 12.90 11.56 -2.98
CA GLU A 69 13.47 12.77 -2.37
C GLU A 69 14.59 13.39 -3.23
N ASN A 70 15.29 12.59 -4.04
CA ASN A 70 16.40 13.08 -4.86
C ASN A 70 15.90 13.93 -6.03
N THR A 71 14.77 13.53 -6.61
CA THR A 71 14.14 14.23 -7.75
C THR A 71 12.91 15.04 -7.37
N TYR A 72 12.56 15.04 -6.07
CA TYR A 72 11.39 15.69 -5.51
C TYR A 72 10.10 15.35 -6.28
N GLN A 73 9.90 14.04 -6.50
CA GLN A 73 8.70 13.48 -7.12
C GLN A 73 7.78 12.89 -6.05
N GLY A 74 6.48 13.09 -6.21
CA GLY A 74 5.47 12.55 -5.32
C GLY A 74 4.31 11.93 -6.08
N LEU A 75 3.74 10.86 -5.56
CA LEU A 75 2.52 10.26 -6.08
C LEU A 75 1.59 9.91 -4.93
N LEU A 76 0.43 10.57 -4.89
CA LEU A 76 -0.68 10.23 -4.01
C LEU A 76 -1.69 9.37 -4.77
N LEU A 77 -1.93 8.16 -4.28
CA LEU A 77 -3.05 7.31 -4.68
C LEU A 77 -4.14 7.36 -3.60
N ILE A 78 -5.39 7.54 -4.00
CA ILE A 78 -6.56 7.54 -3.12
C ILE A 78 -7.45 6.36 -3.50
N GLY A 79 -7.84 5.55 -2.52
CA GLY A 79 -8.53 4.30 -2.79
C GLY A 79 -9.12 3.64 -1.55
N THR A 80 -9.31 2.33 -1.66
CA THR A 80 -9.81 1.48 -0.57
C THR A 80 -8.89 0.28 -0.41
N ILE A 81 -8.89 -0.32 0.79
CA ILE A 81 -8.05 -1.48 1.10
C ILE A 81 -8.89 -2.68 1.54
N GLU A 82 -8.52 -3.86 1.10
CA GLU A 82 -9.14 -5.13 1.47
C GLU A 82 -8.14 -6.01 2.20
N ILE A 83 -8.61 -6.76 3.19
CA ILE A 83 -7.80 -7.71 3.94
C ILE A 83 -8.04 -9.09 3.33
N LEU A 84 -7.00 -9.65 2.70
CA LEU A 84 -7.03 -10.96 2.08
C LEU A 84 -6.42 -12.00 3.02
N GLN A 85 -7.19 -13.03 3.32
CA GLN A 85 -6.79 -14.13 4.21
C GLN A 85 -6.79 -15.49 3.49
N ASP A 86 -7.19 -15.53 2.22
CA ASP A 86 -7.15 -16.74 1.43
C ASP A 86 -5.70 -17.17 1.16
N ILE A 87 -5.51 -18.48 1.05
CA ILE A 87 -4.18 -19.08 0.92
C ILE A 87 -3.47 -18.66 -0.38
N GLU A 88 -4.22 -18.36 -1.44
CA GLU A 88 -3.65 -18.03 -2.75
C GLU A 88 -3.05 -16.61 -2.73
N SER A 89 -3.75 -15.64 -2.15
CA SER A 89 -3.22 -14.29 -1.90
C SER A 89 -1.98 -14.31 -1.01
N LYS A 90 -1.99 -15.13 0.05
CA LYS A 90 -0.85 -15.27 0.98
C LYS A 90 0.37 -15.90 0.29
N LYS A 91 0.17 -16.93 -0.54
CA LYS A 91 1.25 -17.52 -1.34
C LYS A 91 1.82 -16.54 -2.35
N LEU A 92 0.96 -15.74 -3.00
CA LEU A 92 1.35 -14.80 -4.05
C LEU A 92 2.36 -13.75 -3.58
N LEU A 93 2.32 -13.38 -2.30
CA LEU A 93 3.15 -12.32 -1.71
C LEU A 93 4.16 -12.85 -0.70
N TRP A 94 4.27 -14.17 -0.57
CA TRP A 94 5.32 -14.76 0.27
C TRP A 94 6.68 -14.51 -0.37
N THR A 95 7.61 -13.98 0.43
CA THR A 95 8.98 -13.72 0.00
C THR A 95 9.93 -14.40 0.97
N GLU A 96 11.03 -14.95 0.46
CA GLU A 96 12.12 -15.44 1.29
C GLU A 96 12.58 -14.34 2.27
N GLY A 97 12.72 -14.69 3.54
CA GLY A 97 13.00 -13.77 4.64
C GLY A 97 11.76 -13.28 5.38
N ALA A 98 10.53 -13.53 4.89
CA ALA A 98 9.30 -13.23 5.62
C ALA A 98 9.15 -14.11 6.88
N GLU A 99 9.87 -15.23 6.96
CA GLU A 99 9.91 -16.13 8.12
C GLU A 99 10.35 -15.42 9.41
N ILE A 100 11.13 -14.34 9.31
CA ILE A 100 11.53 -13.53 10.48
C ILE A 100 10.33 -12.87 11.16
N TYR A 101 9.27 -12.59 10.41
CA TYR A 101 8.03 -11.99 10.91
C TYR A 101 6.92 -13.04 11.11
N TYR A 102 6.93 -14.11 10.31
CA TYR A 102 5.88 -15.14 10.26
C TYR A 102 6.53 -16.55 10.33
N PRO A 103 6.95 -17.01 11.52
CA PRO A 103 7.73 -18.24 11.68
C PRO A 103 6.97 -19.51 11.27
N LEU A 104 5.63 -19.47 11.20
CA LEU A 104 4.81 -20.59 10.71
C LEU A 104 4.57 -20.54 9.19
N GLY A 105 5.32 -19.70 8.47
CA GLY A 105 5.30 -19.62 7.01
C GLY A 105 4.02 -18.98 6.46
N VAL A 106 3.68 -19.34 5.22
CA VAL A 106 2.44 -18.89 4.55
C VAL A 106 1.17 -19.18 5.36
N THR A 107 1.15 -20.20 6.20
CA THR A 107 -0.01 -20.56 7.03
C THR A 107 -0.04 -19.87 8.38
N ASP A 108 0.92 -18.99 8.68
CA ASP A 108 0.94 -18.25 9.93
C ASP A 108 -0.36 -17.47 10.11
N PRO A 109 -1.09 -17.64 11.24
CA PRO A 109 -2.36 -16.95 11.47
C PRO A 109 -2.18 -15.44 11.61
N ASP A 110 -0.98 -14.97 11.98
CA ASP A 110 -0.67 -13.55 12.03
C ASP A 110 -0.21 -12.99 10.68
N TYR A 111 -0.03 -13.81 9.65
CA TYR A 111 0.23 -13.31 8.30
C TYR A 111 -1.07 -12.96 7.57
N SER A 112 -1.25 -11.66 7.28
CA SER A 112 -2.33 -11.14 6.43
C SER A 112 -1.79 -10.38 5.24
N VAL A 113 -2.54 -10.42 4.14
CA VAL A 113 -2.29 -9.62 2.94
C VAL A 113 -3.27 -8.46 2.92
N LEU A 114 -2.78 -7.28 2.56
CA LEU A 114 -3.63 -6.14 2.24
C LEU A 114 -3.57 -5.89 0.73
N CYS A 115 -4.71 -5.70 0.10
CA CYS A 115 -4.83 -5.25 -1.29
C CYS A 115 -5.42 -3.84 -1.30
N PHE A 116 -4.64 -2.85 -1.73
CA PHE A 116 -5.12 -1.50 -1.95
C PHE A 116 -5.50 -1.32 -3.41
N THR A 117 -6.72 -0.85 -3.66
CA THR A 117 -7.22 -0.51 -5.00
C THR A 117 -7.41 1.00 -5.13
N ALA A 118 -6.61 1.62 -5.98
CA ALA A 118 -6.65 3.04 -6.25
C ALA A 118 -7.82 3.41 -7.15
N LYS A 119 -8.42 4.57 -6.88
CA LYS A 119 -9.52 5.17 -7.67
C LYS A 119 -9.10 6.48 -8.32
N LYS A 120 -8.12 7.16 -7.72
CA LYS A 120 -7.62 8.47 -8.15
C LYS A 120 -6.14 8.59 -7.83
N ALA A 121 -5.41 9.24 -8.71
CA ALA A 121 -4.01 9.58 -8.53
C ALA A 121 -3.80 11.10 -8.61
N ASN A 122 -2.80 11.58 -7.87
CA ASN A 122 -2.21 12.90 -8.01
C ASN A 122 -0.69 12.75 -8.05
N TYR A 123 -0.09 13.01 -9.21
CA TYR A 123 1.36 13.00 -9.39
C TYR A 123 1.90 14.42 -9.31
N TYR A 124 2.99 14.62 -8.57
CA TYR A 124 3.64 15.89 -8.33
C TYR A 124 5.10 15.83 -8.77
N HIS A 125 5.53 16.80 -9.57
CA HIS A 125 6.94 17.01 -9.94
C HIS A 125 7.15 18.42 -10.52
N GLY A 126 8.31 19.03 -10.25
CA GLY A 126 8.69 20.32 -10.83
C GLY A 126 7.71 21.45 -10.52
N LEU A 127 7.18 21.49 -9.29
CA LEU A 127 6.16 22.46 -8.83
C LEU A 127 4.80 22.35 -9.56
N THR A 128 4.59 21.31 -10.36
CA THR A 128 3.32 21.03 -11.04
C THR A 128 2.71 19.74 -10.54
N ASN A 129 1.40 19.56 -10.73
CA ASN A 129 0.74 18.30 -10.45
C ASN A 129 -0.27 17.92 -11.53
N LEU A 130 -0.47 16.61 -11.69
CA LEU A 130 -1.47 16.01 -12.56
C LEU A 130 -2.39 15.13 -11.73
N THR A 131 -3.68 15.44 -11.76
CA THR A 131 -4.73 14.63 -11.12
C THR A 131 -5.49 13.84 -12.17
N PHE A 132 -5.68 12.54 -11.96
CA PHE A 132 -6.43 11.68 -12.88
C PHE A 132 -7.16 10.56 -12.14
N LYS A 133 -8.23 10.05 -12.74
CA LYS A 133 -8.92 8.84 -12.26
C LYS A 133 -8.19 7.60 -12.74
N ILE A 134 -8.29 6.52 -11.96
CA ILE A 134 -7.79 5.21 -12.35
C ILE A 134 -9.02 4.35 -12.64
N GLU A 135 -9.05 3.75 -13.84
CA GLU A 135 -10.10 2.85 -14.33
C GLU A 135 -9.87 1.40 -13.88
#